data_AF-A0A1E7ZGX5-F1
#
_entry.id   AF-A0A1E7ZGX5-F1
#
_cell.length_a   1.000
_cell.length_b   1.000
_cell.length_c   1.000
_cell.angle_alpha   90.00
_cell.angle_beta   90.00
_cell.angle_gamma   90.00
#
_symmetry.space_group_name_H-M   'P 1'
#
loop_
_entity.id
_entity.type
_entity.pdbx_description
1 polymer ?
#
loop_
_entity_poly.entity_id
_entity_poly.type
_entity_poly.pdbx_seq_one_letter_code
_entity_poly.pdbx_strand_id
1 'polypeptide(L)'
;MNLKCCFKIKKWKCSGSVSFLDLFGLAILLSFYLVAISVVSLIIGSLFYSIFLSAFEAGKLRFFLEFGVEIAVFLWFLLKSLGKFLYACSFLINYKLTVEQTCSVCGDKSTLLDIPKNSDPF
;
A
#
# COMPACT_ATOMS: atom_id res chain seq x y z
N MET A 1 -6.77 -6.16 9.47
CA MET A 1 -6.32 -7.40 8.79
C MET A 1 -5.64 -8.28 9.83
N ASN A 2 -6.20 -9.45 10.16
CA ASN A 2 -5.56 -10.40 11.06
C ASN A 2 -4.57 -11.26 10.28
N LEU A 3 -3.28 -10.90 10.38
CA LEU A 3 -2.17 -11.52 9.65
C LEU A 3 -1.70 -12.85 10.27
N LYS A 4 -2.17 -13.15 11.49
CA LYS A 4 -1.79 -14.34 12.27
C LYS A 4 -3.01 -15.23 12.46
N CYS A 5 -2.82 -16.53 12.28
CA CYS A 5 -3.78 -17.56 12.62
C CYS A 5 -3.00 -18.75 13.20
N CYS A 6 -3.47 -19.32 14.30
CA CYS A 6 -2.78 -20.40 15.03
C CYS A 6 -1.30 -20.07 15.35
N PHE A 7 -1.01 -18.82 15.76
CA PHE A 7 0.35 -18.30 16.04
C PHE A 7 1.34 -18.34 14.87
N LYS A 8 0.92 -18.76 13.66
CA LYS A 8 1.72 -18.72 12.43
C LYS A 8 1.26 -17.63 11.47
N ILE A 9 2.19 -17.17 10.64
CA ILE A 9 1.93 -16.23 9.56
C ILE A 9 1.13 -16.97 8.48
N LYS A 10 -0.01 -16.42 8.07
CA LYS A 10 -0.81 -17.00 6.98
C LYS A 10 0.01 -17.00 5.68
N LYS A 11 -0.11 -18.05 4.86
CA LYS A 11 0.47 -18.08 3.50
C LYS A 11 -0.36 -17.18 2.59
N TRP A 12 0.31 -16.47 1.69
CA TRP A 12 -0.30 -15.54 0.76
C TRP A 12 -0.25 -16.15 -0.63
N LYS A 13 -1.38 -16.14 -1.32
CA LYS A 13 -1.45 -16.49 -2.72
C LYS A 13 -2.05 -15.30 -3.47
N CYS A 14 -1.23 -14.67 -4.31
CA CYS A 14 -1.69 -13.67 -5.25
C CYS A 14 -1.99 -14.36 -6.57
N SER A 15 -3.22 -14.27 -7.03
CA SER A 15 -3.65 -14.74 -8.34
C SER A 15 -4.34 -13.62 -9.08
N GLY A 16 -3.99 -13.43 -10.35
CA GLY A 16 -4.57 -12.37 -11.15
C GLY A 16 -4.47 -12.68 -12.64
N SER A 17 -5.30 -12.01 -13.42
CA SER A 17 -5.27 -12.06 -14.88
C SER A 17 -5.30 -10.63 -15.40
N VAL A 18 -4.32 -10.26 -16.21
CA VAL A 18 -4.21 -8.92 -16.80
C VAL A 18 -3.68 -9.03 -18.22
N SER A 19 -4.21 -8.21 -19.13
CA SER A 19 -3.63 -8.07 -20.47
C SER A 19 -2.27 -7.39 -20.39
N PHE A 20 -1.38 -7.60 -21.37
CA PHE A 20 -0.08 -6.92 -21.40
C PHE A 20 -0.23 -5.39 -21.50
N LEU A 21 -1.19 -4.91 -22.30
CA LEU A 21 -1.50 -3.49 -22.45
C LEU A 21 -1.99 -2.88 -21.12
N ASP A 22 -2.85 -3.64 -20.42
CA ASP A 22 -3.42 -3.27 -19.13
C ASP A 22 -2.37 -3.26 -18.01
N LEU A 23 -1.40 -4.18 -18.07
CA LEU A 23 -0.26 -4.21 -17.14
C LEU A 23 0.62 -2.95 -17.31
N PHE A 24 0.85 -2.52 -18.56
CA PHE A 24 1.59 -1.29 -18.84
C PHE A 24 0.84 -0.06 -18.33
N GLY A 25 -0.47 0.03 -18.58
CA GLY A 25 -1.31 1.09 -18.03
C GLY A 25 -1.29 1.11 -16.50
N LEU A 26 -1.35 -0.05 -15.85
CA LEU A 26 -1.31 -0.17 -14.39
C LEU A 26 0.05 0.24 -13.82
N ALA A 27 1.15 -0.06 -14.51
CA ALA A 27 2.49 0.40 -14.12
C ALA A 27 2.61 1.93 -14.18
N ILE A 28 2.08 2.56 -15.24
CA ILE A 28 2.04 4.02 -15.37
C ILE A 28 1.21 4.63 -14.25
N LEU A 29 -0.02 4.15 -14.03
CA LEU A 29 -0.89 4.66 -12.96
C LEU A 29 -0.23 4.51 -11.59
N LEU A 30 0.41 3.36 -11.32
CA LEU A 30 1.10 3.13 -10.06
C LEU A 30 2.27 4.11 -9.87
N SER A 31 3.01 4.42 -10.93
CA SER A 31 4.11 5.39 -10.86
C SER A 31 3.61 6.80 -10.51
N PHE A 32 2.53 7.26 -11.13
CA PHE A 32 1.90 8.54 -10.80
C PHE A 32 1.41 8.58 -9.35
N TYR A 33 0.77 7.50 -8.91
CA TYR A 33 0.28 7.36 -7.54
C TYR A 33 1.41 7.38 -6.50
N LEU A 34 2.52 6.67 -6.76
CA LEU A 34 3.69 6.68 -5.89
C LEU A 34 4.29 8.09 -5.78
N VAL A 35 4.44 8.80 -6.91
CA VAL A 35 4.92 10.18 -6.91
C VAL A 35 3.98 11.09 -6.11
N ALA A 36 2.66 10.97 -6.31
CA ALA A 36 1.68 11.76 -5.57
C ALA A 36 1.78 11.53 -4.06
N ILE A 37 1.88 10.27 -3.62
CA ILE A 37 2.05 9.95 -2.20
C ILE A 37 3.39 10.44 -1.67
N SER A 38 4.47 10.33 -2.42
CA SER A 38 5.78 10.87 -2.01
C SER A 38 5.69 12.37 -1.76
N VAL A 39 5.06 13.15 -2.65
CA VAL A 39 4.88 14.59 -2.47
C VAL A 39 4.04 14.90 -1.22
N VAL A 40 2.91 14.21 -1.05
CA VAL A 40 2.06 14.38 0.15
C VAL A 40 2.81 14.01 1.43
N SER A 41 3.62 12.96 1.39
CA SER A 41 4.39 12.48 2.54
C SER A 41 5.52 13.44 2.91
N LEU A 42 6.16 14.08 1.93
CA LEU A 42 7.14 15.14 2.17
C LEU A 42 6.49 16.35 2.86
N ILE A 43 5.33 16.81 2.36
CA ILE A 43 4.61 17.95 2.94
C ILE A 43 4.22 17.63 4.39
N ILE A 44 3.60 16.48 4.64
CA ILE A 44 3.16 16.08 5.98
C ILE A 44 4.38 15.83 6.88
N GLY A 45 5.39 15.13 6.39
CA GLY A 45 6.64 14.85 7.12
C GLY A 45 7.34 16.12 7.57
N SER A 46 7.45 17.12 6.70
CA SER A 46 8.06 18.42 7.03
C SER A 46 7.29 19.19 8.12
N LEU A 47 5.95 19.10 8.14
CA LEU A 47 5.11 19.69 9.19
C LEU A 47 5.34 19.00 10.54
N PHE A 48 5.34 17.66 10.56
CA PHE A 48 5.59 16.88 11.78
C PHE A 48 7.00 17.12 12.33
N TYR A 49 7.98 17.17 11.43
CA TYR A 49 9.36 17.43 11.78
C TYR A 49 9.57 18.81 12.42
N SER A 50 8.93 19.85 11.87
CA SER A 50 9.01 21.21 12.42
C SER A 50 8.52 21.29 13.87
N ILE A 51 7.51 20.49 14.22
CA ILE A 51 7.00 20.38 15.61
C ILE A 51 8.00 19.60 16.48
N PHE A 52 8.55 18.49 16.01
CA PHE A 52 9.48 17.66 16.79
C PHE A 52 10.83 18.33 17.06
N LEU A 53 11.36 19.11 16.12
CA LEU A 53 12.62 19.85 16.30
C LEU A 53 12.53 20.95 17.34
N SER A 54 11.34 21.55 17.51
CA SER A 54 11.10 22.51 18.57
C SER A 54 11.20 21.88 19.98
N ALA A 55 11.13 20.54 20.07
CA ALA A 55 11.21 19.78 21.30
C ALA A 55 12.57 19.09 21.55
N PHE A 56 13.45 18.95 20.55
CA PHE A 56 14.70 18.19 20.67
C PHE A 56 15.90 18.89 19.97
N GLU A 57 16.90 19.32 20.76
CA GLU A 57 18.20 19.78 20.27
C GLU A 57 19.13 18.60 19.95
N ALA A 58 18.96 17.95 18.79
CA ALA A 58 19.81 16.81 18.42
C ALA A 58 20.37 16.94 16.99
N GLY A 59 21.48 17.67 16.83
CA GLY A 59 22.04 18.04 15.52
C GLY A 59 22.42 16.88 14.57
N LYS A 60 22.88 15.74 15.08
CA LYS A 60 23.24 14.55 14.24
C LYS A 60 22.10 13.54 14.08
N LEU A 61 21.18 13.47 15.02
CA LEU A 61 19.98 12.63 14.91
C LEU A 61 18.93 13.26 13.99
N ARG A 62 19.01 14.57 13.76
CA ARG A 62 18.10 15.37 12.94
C ARG A 62 17.82 14.75 11.56
N PHE A 63 18.86 14.41 10.80
CA PHE A 63 18.71 13.83 9.46
C PHE A 63 18.08 12.43 9.48
N PHE A 64 18.49 11.58 10.43
CA PHE A 64 17.91 10.24 10.59
C PHE A 64 16.45 10.28 11.03
N LEU A 65 16.10 11.24 11.89
CA LEU A 65 14.73 11.41 12.38
C LEU A 65 13.82 11.95 11.27
N GLU A 66 14.29 12.92 10.49
CA GLU A 66 13.58 13.49 9.34
C GLU A 66 13.26 12.40 8.31
N PHE A 67 14.28 11.67 7.87
CA PHE A 67 14.14 10.59 6.90
C PHE A 67 13.28 9.44 7.45
N GLY A 68 13.42 9.11 8.73
CA GLY A 68 12.63 8.08 9.41
C GLY A 68 11.14 8.43 9.49
N VAL A 69 10.80 9.68 9.82
CA VAL A 69 9.41 10.15 9.89
C VAL A 69 8.79 10.17 8.49
N GLU A 70 9.52 10.67 7.49
CA GLU A 70 9.04 10.69 6.10
C GLU A 70 8.76 9.27 5.57
N ILE A 71 9.68 8.32 5.79
CA ILE A 71 9.49 6.92 5.40
C ILE A 71 8.28 6.31 6.13
N ALA A 72 8.13 6.57 7.42
CA ALA A 72 7.02 6.02 8.21
C ALA A 72 5.67 6.55 7.70
N VAL A 73 5.58 7.86 7.44
CA VAL A 73 4.39 8.49 6.87
C VAL A 73 4.09 7.94 5.47
N PHE A 74 5.12 7.83 4.62
CA PHE A 74 4.98 7.27 3.28
C PHE A 74 4.45 5.84 3.31
N LEU A 75 5.06 4.95 4.12
CA LEU A 75 4.62 3.56 4.26
C LEU A 75 3.20 3.49 4.83
N TRP A 76 2.86 4.34 5.79
CA TRP A 76 1.51 4.39 6.34
C TRP A 76 0.47 4.76 5.28
N PHE A 77 0.70 5.83 4.51
CA PHE A 77 -0.19 6.24 3.42
C PHE A 77 -0.29 5.17 2.34
N LEU A 78 0.84 4.59 1.94
CA LEU A 78 0.89 3.52 0.95
C LEU A 78 0.03 2.34 1.41
N LEU A 79 0.28 1.79 2.60
CA LEU A 79 -0.48 0.63 3.10
C LEU A 79 -1.98 0.92 3.26
N LYS A 80 -2.35 2.14 3.67
CA LYS A 80 -3.74 2.54 3.86
C LYS A 80 -4.50 2.76 2.56
N SER A 81 -3.83 3.24 1.51
CA SER A 81 -4.50 3.67 0.27
C SER A 81 -4.25 2.75 -0.93
N LEU A 82 -3.23 1.89 -0.90
CA LEU A 82 -2.87 1.02 -2.03
C LEU A 82 -4.02 0.09 -2.44
N GLY A 83 -4.73 -0.49 -1.48
CA GLY A 83 -5.91 -1.33 -1.79
C GLY A 83 -7.02 -0.55 -2.50
N LYS A 84 -7.27 0.70 -2.08
CA LYS A 84 -8.25 1.59 -2.73
C LYS A 84 -7.79 2.05 -4.10
N PHE A 85 -6.49 2.31 -4.26
CA PHE A 85 -5.88 2.69 -5.53
C PHE A 85 -6.00 1.56 -6.55
N LEU A 86 -5.65 0.33 -6.16
CA LEU A 86 -5.83 -0.85 -7.01
C LEU A 86 -7.30 -1.01 -7.40
N TYR A 87 -8.21 -0.96 -6.42
CA TYR A 87 -9.65 -1.00 -6.72
C TYR A 87 -10.07 0.11 -7.70
N ALA A 88 -9.60 1.34 -7.52
CA ALA A 88 -9.89 2.45 -8.44
C ALA A 88 -9.35 2.20 -9.86
N CYS A 89 -8.16 1.59 -9.99
CA CYS A 89 -7.60 1.23 -11.29
C CYS A 89 -8.44 0.19 -12.02
N SER A 90 -9.22 -0.63 -11.31
CA SER A 90 -10.07 -1.66 -11.95
C SER A 90 -11.24 -1.08 -12.73
N PHE A 91 -11.60 0.18 -12.50
CA PHE A 91 -12.57 0.93 -13.32
C PHE A 91 -11.95 1.48 -14.62
N LEU A 92 -10.63 1.65 -14.66
CA LEU A 92 -9.92 2.24 -15.80
C LEU A 92 -9.32 1.17 -16.71
N ILE A 93 -8.98 0.02 -16.13
CA ILE A 93 -8.17 -1.02 -16.77
C ILE A 93 -8.77 -2.38 -16.44
N ASN A 94 -8.80 -3.28 -17.42
CA ASN A 94 -9.48 -4.57 -17.28
C ASN A 94 -8.54 -5.64 -16.69
N TYR A 95 -8.42 -5.65 -15.37
CA TYR A 95 -7.57 -6.60 -14.66
C TYR A 95 -8.29 -7.26 -13.48
N LYS A 96 -7.90 -8.50 -13.17
CA LYS A 96 -8.35 -9.24 -11.98
C LYS A 96 -7.20 -9.40 -11.02
N LEU A 97 -7.41 -9.09 -9.75
CA LEU A 97 -6.44 -9.32 -8.68
C LEU A 97 -7.15 -9.89 -7.45
N THR A 98 -6.84 -11.13 -7.11
CA THR A 98 -7.31 -11.79 -5.90
C THR A 98 -6.10 -12.12 -5.02
N VAL A 99 -6.11 -11.62 -3.79
CA VAL A 99 -5.13 -11.91 -2.75
C VAL A 99 -5.80 -12.77 -1.70
N GLU A 100 -5.48 -14.06 -1.72
CA GLU A 100 -5.97 -15.03 -0.75
C GLU A 100 -4.94 -15.24 0.36
N GLN A 101 -5.42 -15.35 1.59
CA GLN A 101 -4.65 -15.87 2.70
C GLN A 101 -5.15 -17.25 3.07
N THR A 102 -4.21 -18.18 3.26
CA THR A 102 -4.51 -19.52 3.79
C THR A 102 -3.67 -19.76 5.04
N CYS A 103 -4.30 -20.14 6.14
CA CYS A 103 -3.57 -20.61 7.31
C CYS A 103 -2.97 -21.99 7.02
N SER A 104 -1.66 -22.14 7.18
CA SER A 104 -0.98 -23.42 6.95
C SER A 104 -1.25 -24.47 8.02
N VAL A 105 -1.88 -24.09 9.14
CA VAL A 105 -2.13 -24.99 10.30
C VAL A 105 -3.57 -25.50 10.29
N CYS A 106 -4.55 -24.60 10.23
CA CYS A 106 -5.98 -24.98 10.24
C CYS A 106 -6.63 -24.99 8.86
N GLY A 107 -5.91 -24.59 7.80
CA GLY A 107 -6.46 -24.54 6.44
C GLY A 107 -7.46 -23.39 6.19
N ASP A 108 -7.70 -22.54 7.18
CA ASP A 108 -8.64 -21.41 7.08
C ASP A 108 -8.27 -20.47 5.93
N LYS A 109 -9.23 -20.22 5.03
CA LYS A 109 -9.06 -19.41 3.83
C LYS A 109 -9.79 -18.08 4.02
N SER A 110 -9.09 -16.98 3.85
CA SER A 110 -9.66 -15.64 3.91
C SER A 110 -9.17 -14.79 2.75
N THR A 111 -10.07 -14.22 1.97
CA THR A 111 -9.76 -13.29 0.87
C THR A 111 -9.46 -11.91 1.46
N LEU A 112 -8.27 -11.37 1.19
CA LEU A 112 -7.88 -10.02 1.66
C LEU A 112 -8.27 -8.92 0.69
N LEU A 113 -8.16 -9.22 -0.60
CA LEU A 113 -8.44 -8.29 -1.67
C LEU A 113 -9.00 -9.13 -2.81
N ASP A 114 -10.17 -8.78 -3.28
CA ASP A 114 -10.76 -9.39 -4.47
C ASP A 114 -11.24 -8.27 -5.38
N ILE A 115 -10.50 -8.07 -6.46
CA ILE A 115 -10.79 -7.09 -7.50
C ILE A 115 -11.25 -7.90 -8.72
N PRO A 116 -12.57 -7.94 -9.01
CA PRO A 116 -13.11 -8.69 -10.12
C PRO A 116 -12.78 -8.02 -11.46
N LYS A 117 -12.88 -8.80 -12.54
CA LYS A 117 -12.80 -8.29 -13.92
C LYS A 117 -14.03 -7.42 -14.17
N ASN A 118 -13.86 -6.13 -14.42
CA ASN A 118 -14.94 -5.14 -14.45
C ASN A 118 -15.85 -5.25 -13.21
N SER A 119 -15.44 -4.64 -12.09
CA SER A 119 -16.42 -4.17 -11.11
C SER A 119 -17.13 -2.96 -11.73
N ASP A 120 -18.03 -3.19 -12.69
CA ASP A 120 -18.97 -2.15 -13.09
C ASP A 120 -19.85 -1.86 -11.85
N PRO A 121 -19.92 -0.61 -11.34
CA PRO A 121 -20.81 -0.27 -10.23
C PRO A 121 -22.24 0.02 -10.73
N PHE A 122 -22.49 -0.13 -12.03
CA PHE A 122 -23.79 0.03 -12.70
C PHE A 122 -24.34 -1.31 -13.21
#